data_AF-A0A067QLG4-F1
#
_entry.id   AF-A0A067QLG4-F1
#
_cell.length_a   1.000
_cell.length_b   1.000
_cell.length_c   1.000
_cell.angle_alpha   90.00
_cell.angle_beta   90.00
_cell.angle_gamma   90.00
#
_symmetry.space_group_name_H-M   'P 1'
#
loop_
_entity.id
_entity.type
_entity.pdbx_description
1 polymer ?
#
loop_
_entity_poly.entity_id
_entity_poly.type
_entity_poly.pdbx_seq_one_letter_code
_entity_poly.pdbx_strand_id
1 'polypeptide(L)'
;IKEKMPAWLHLGAEKWTYNNHWDECLKINHRAKEVKDLVRIKDRIERNSQNPHTNSKDCKCLDCQDNRTNHGCTNPDKCTKRAAKILSKLKEKFRLDTNPYKDGLTLTQRRLASNESARKMGKGEILFDPSISLKTDLAECFRIFIPQIELEASPANRLRAPAGGIKILEEHLQIFTNGSCTKNSQQDAACSSRIWISEGNARNRAIKVPGDKHSNQIGELVAVICCLQNTESFIPVTILTD
;
A
#
# COMPACT_ATOMS: atom_id res chain seq x y z
N ILE A 1 -6.57 -2.60 7.81
CA ILE A 1 -6.88 -1.81 6.57
C ILE A 1 -7.51 -2.68 5.52
N LYS A 2 -6.81 -3.70 5.01
CA LYS A 2 -7.29 -4.61 3.96
C LYS A 2 -8.70 -5.14 4.22
N GLU A 3 -9.01 -5.48 5.48
CA GLU A 3 -10.33 -5.93 5.93
C GLU A 3 -11.46 -4.91 5.75
N LYS A 4 -11.16 -3.61 5.93
CA LYS A 4 -12.10 -2.49 5.84
C LYS A 4 -12.27 -1.97 4.40
N MET A 5 -11.54 -2.53 3.44
CA MET A 5 -11.64 -2.12 2.03
C MET A 5 -13.05 -2.46 1.49
N PRO A 6 -13.59 -1.64 0.55
CA PRO A 6 -14.87 -1.94 -0.08
C PRO A 6 -14.82 -3.24 -0.89
N ALA A 7 -15.73 -4.18 -0.61
CA ALA A 7 -15.79 -5.49 -1.27
C ALA A 7 -16.12 -5.42 -2.78
N TRP A 8 -16.86 -4.38 -3.20
CA TRP A 8 -17.46 -4.31 -4.54
C TRP A 8 -16.84 -3.24 -5.46
N LEU A 9 -16.02 -2.36 -4.89
CA LEU A 9 -15.33 -1.27 -5.60
C LEU A 9 -13.82 -1.38 -5.36
N HIS A 10 -13.30 -2.60 -5.49
CA HIS A 10 -11.89 -2.84 -5.25
C HIS A 10 -11.00 -2.13 -6.27
N LEU A 11 -9.98 -1.43 -5.75
CA LEU A 11 -8.92 -0.83 -6.57
C LEU A 11 -8.23 -1.91 -7.39
N GLY A 12 -8.37 -1.82 -8.72
CA GLY A 12 -7.80 -2.78 -9.67
C GLY A 12 -8.68 -3.98 -10.02
N ALA A 13 -9.95 -4.00 -9.59
CA ALA A 13 -10.96 -4.90 -10.18
C ALA A 13 -11.42 -4.33 -11.54
N GLU A 14 -11.66 -5.21 -12.51
CA GLU A 14 -12.17 -4.80 -13.82
C GLU A 14 -13.57 -4.19 -13.71
N LYS A 15 -13.93 -3.29 -14.65
CA LYS A 15 -15.31 -2.80 -14.74
C LYS A 15 -16.25 -3.99 -14.92
N TRP A 16 -17.42 -3.94 -14.28
CA TRP A 16 -18.47 -4.97 -14.40
C TRP A 16 -18.13 -6.35 -13.79
N THR A 17 -17.12 -6.43 -12.91
CA THR A 17 -16.70 -7.70 -12.29
C THR A 17 -17.82 -8.41 -11.47
N TYR A 18 -18.76 -7.65 -10.91
CA TYR A 18 -19.70 -8.12 -9.88
C TYR A 18 -21.18 -7.99 -10.27
N ASN A 19 -21.55 -8.65 -11.36
CA ASN A 19 -22.90 -8.63 -11.94
C ASN A 19 -23.62 -9.98 -11.86
N ASN A 20 -23.11 -10.93 -11.07
CA ASN A 20 -23.77 -12.22 -10.91
C ASN A 20 -24.90 -12.13 -9.87
N HIS A 21 -25.97 -12.91 -10.03
CA HIS A 21 -27.03 -13.06 -9.02
C HIS A 21 -26.49 -13.32 -7.60
N TRP A 22 -25.41 -14.10 -7.46
CA TRP A 22 -24.79 -14.35 -6.16
C TRP A 22 -24.05 -13.12 -5.60
N ASP A 23 -23.57 -12.21 -6.44
CA ASP A 23 -23.00 -10.93 -5.99
C ASP A 23 -24.10 -10.04 -5.40
N GLU A 24 -25.26 -10.01 -6.03
CA GLU A 24 -26.42 -9.26 -5.55
C GLU A 24 -26.94 -9.84 -4.22
N CYS A 25 -27.05 -11.17 -4.12
CA CYS A 25 -27.40 -11.83 -2.86
C CYS A 25 -26.39 -11.51 -1.74
N LEU A 26 -25.09 -11.50 -2.06
CA LEU A 26 -24.06 -11.10 -1.10
C LEU A 26 -24.19 -9.63 -0.66
N LYS A 27 -24.55 -8.71 -1.58
CA LYS A 27 -24.77 -7.29 -1.29
C LYS A 27 -26.02 -7.04 -0.45
N ILE A 28 -27.14 -7.67 -0.80
CA ILE A 28 -28.47 -7.35 -0.25
C ILE A 28 -28.78 -8.23 0.96
N ASN A 29 -28.78 -9.55 0.76
CA ASN A 29 -29.22 -10.51 1.76
C ASN A 29 -28.16 -10.72 2.85
N HIS A 30 -26.89 -10.89 2.43
CA HIS A 30 -25.78 -11.02 3.38
C HIS A 30 -25.19 -9.67 3.84
N ARG A 31 -25.63 -8.55 3.25
CA ARG A 31 -25.20 -7.18 3.56
C ARG A 31 -23.67 -7.01 3.56
N ALA A 32 -22.96 -7.74 2.73
CA ALA A 32 -21.50 -7.65 2.64
C ALA A 32 -21.12 -6.29 2.03
N LYS A 33 -20.36 -5.48 2.76
CA LYS A 33 -19.88 -4.16 2.32
C LYS A 33 -18.35 -4.12 2.23
N GLU A 34 -17.70 -4.79 3.17
CA GLU A 34 -16.24 -4.79 3.33
C GLU A 34 -15.64 -6.18 3.04
N VAL A 35 -14.33 -6.23 2.79
CA VAL A 35 -13.61 -7.51 2.59
C VAL A 35 -13.82 -8.46 3.76
N LYS A 36 -13.80 -7.96 5.01
CA LYS A 36 -14.02 -8.78 6.21
C LYS A 36 -15.38 -9.50 6.19
N ASP A 37 -16.39 -8.90 5.56
CA ASP A 37 -17.71 -9.53 5.46
C ASP A 37 -17.65 -10.74 4.53
N LEU A 38 -16.93 -10.62 3.40
CA LEU A 38 -16.68 -11.74 2.49
C LEU A 38 -15.88 -12.85 3.15
N VAL A 39 -14.87 -12.52 3.96
CA VAL A 39 -14.09 -13.50 4.74
C VAL A 39 -14.99 -14.24 5.72
N ARG A 40 -15.79 -13.50 6.49
CA ARG A 40 -16.76 -14.09 7.42
C ARG A 40 -17.73 -15.03 6.70
N ILE A 41 -18.21 -14.66 5.51
CA ILE A 41 -19.12 -15.51 4.71
C ILE A 41 -18.38 -16.73 4.14
N LYS A 42 -17.10 -16.61 3.80
CA LYS A 42 -16.23 -17.70 3.37
C LYS A 42 -16.01 -18.72 4.49
N ASP A 43 -15.52 -18.25 5.63
CA ASP A 43 -14.96 -19.09 6.69
C ASP A 43 -16.03 -19.70 7.60
N ARG A 44 -17.31 -19.37 7.40
CA ARG A 44 -18.42 -19.99 8.17
C ARG A 44 -18.56 -21.50 7.92
N ILE A 45 -18.10 -21.98 6.77
CA ILE A 45 -18.07 -23.41 6.44
C ILE A 45 -17.20 -24.19 7.43
N GLU A 46 -16.16 -23.56 7.96
CA GLU A 46 -15.15 -24.19 8.83
C GLU A 46 -15.51 -24.10 10.33
N ARG A 47 -16.53 -23.30 10.70
CA ARG A 47 -16.83 -22.96 12.11
C ARG A 47 -17.89 -23.82 12.79
N ASN A 48 -18.62 -24.67 12.06
CA ASN A 48 -19.74 -25.42 12.62
C ASN A 48 -19.35 -26.84 13.04
N SER A 49 -19.16 -27.04 14.35
CA SER A 49 -18.77 -28.35 14.92
C SER A 49 -19.95 -29.30 15.13
N GLN A 50 -21.16 -28.79 15.37
CA GLN A 50 -22.34 -29.62 15.68
C GLN A 50 -23.04 -30.16 14.44
N ASN A 51 -23.15 -29.33 13.39
CA ASN A 51 -23.72 -29.71 12.10
C ASN A 51 -22.74 -29.23 11.02
N PRO A 52 -21.83 -30.09 10.56
CA PRO A 52 -20.82 -29.68 9.59
C PRO A 52 -21.48 -29.19 8.31
N HIS A 53 -20.88 -28.18 7.70
CA HIS A 53 -21.37 -27.65 6.43
C HIS A 53 -21.31 -28.71 5.34
N THR A 54 -22.31 -28.75 4.47
CA THR A 54 -22.37 -29.61 3.29
C THR A 54 -22.47 -28.75 2.04
N ASN A 55 -21.87 -29.22 0.94
CA ASN A 55 -21.87 -28.55 -0.37
C ASN A 55 -23.25 -28.63 -1.06
N SER A 56 -24.32 -28.24 -0.36
CA SER A 56 -25.70 -28.35 -0.80
C SER A 56 -26.49 -27.08 -0.50
N LYS A 57 -27.48 -26.78 -1.35
CA LYS A 57 -28.44 -25.68 -1.13
C LYS A 57 -29.23 -25.86 0.18
N ASP A 58 -29.43 -27.12 0.59
CA ASP A 58 -30.24 -27.53 1.75
C ASP A 58 -29.39 -27.83 2.99
N CYS A 59 -28.14 -27.36 3.02
CA CYS A 59 -27.21 -27.57 4.13
C CYS A 59 -27.86 -27.21 5.47
N LYS A 60 -27.78 -28.13 6.44
CA LYS A 60 -28.42 -28.01 7.75
C LYS A 60 -27.54 -27.38 8.82
N CYS A 61 -26.37 -26.83 8.48
CA CYS A 61 -25.58 -26.07 9.46
C CYS A 61 -26.33 -24.80 9.90
N LEU A 62 -26.07 -24.34 11.13
CA LEU A 62 -26.77 -23.20 11.73
C LEU A 62 -26.69 -21.95 10.86
N ASP A 63 -25.50 -21.65 10.33
CA ASP A 63 -25.32 -20.50 9.44
C ASP A 63 -26.17 -20.62 8.17
N CYS A 64 -26.19 -21.78 7.50
CA CYS A 64 -26.99 -21.93 6.27
C CYS A 64 -28.49 -21.85 6.55
N GLN A 65 -28.94 -22.35 7.70
CA GLN A 65 -30.35 -22.23 8.11
C GLN A 65 -30.72 -20.77 8.37
N ASP A 66 -29.93 -20.06 9.16
CA ASP A 66 -30.13 -18.64 9.47
C ASP A 66 -30.16 -17.78 8.19
N ASN A 67 -29.24 -18.03 7.26
CA ASN A 67 -29.20 -17.29 6.00
C ASN A 67 -30.44 -17.53 5.12
N ARG A 68 -31.02 -18.73 5.14
CA ARG A 68 -32.28 -19.00 4.42
C ARG A 68 -33.47 -18.36 5.11
N THR A 69 -33.59 -18.57 6.42
CA THR A 69 -34.79 -18.18 7.19
C THR A 69 -34.85 -16.69 7.48
N ASN A 70 -33.74 -16.10 7.92
CA ASN A 70 -33.69 -14.72 8.43
C ASN A 70 -33.16 -13.71 7.41
N HIS A 71 -32.40 -14.18 6.42
CA HIS A 71 -31.77 -13.31 5.42
C HIS A 71 -32.29 -13.51 3.98
N GLY A 72 -33.19 -14.46 3.74
CA GLY A 72 -33.78 -14.69 2.41
C GLY A 72 -32.80 -15.22 1.36
N CYS A 73 -31.63 -15.75 1.76
CA CYS A 73 -30.67 -16.33 0.83
C CYS A 73 -31.16 -17.69 0.34
N THR A 74 -31.34 -17.88 -0.97
CA THR A 74 -31.85 -19.13 -1.54
C THR A 74 -30.81 -20.26 -1.60
N ASN A 75 -29.52 -19.92 -1.59
CA ASN A 75 -28.42 -20.91 -1.62
C ASN A 75 -27.15 -20.37 -0.93
N PRO A 76 -27.03 -20.57 0.40
CA PRO A 76 -25.90 -20.06 1.16
C PRO A 76 -24.54 -20.64 0.74
N ASP A 77 -24.50 -21.90 0.26
CA ASP A 77 -23.28 -22.54 -0.24
C ASP A 77 -22.72 -21.82 -1.48
N LYS A 78 -23.59 -21.48 -2.44
CA LYS A 78 -23.20 -20.71 -3.63
C LYS A 78 -22.68 -19.33 -3.26
N CYS A 79 -23.31 -18.66 -2.29
CA CYS A 79 -22.84 -17.36 -1.79
C CYS A 79 -21.45 -17.47 -1.15
N THR A 80 -21.20 -18.51 -0.36
CA THR A 80 -19.88 -18.77 0.21
C THR A 80 -18.82 -19.03 -0.88
N LYS A 81 -19.10 -19.91 -1.84
CA LYS A 81 -18.19 -20.16 -2.97
C LYS A 81 -17.92 -18.91 -3.78
N ARG A 82 -18.93 -18.05 -3.96
CA ARG A 82 -18.79 -16.77 -4.64
C ARG A 82 -17.91 -15.81 -3.84
N ALA A 83 -18.11 -15.68 -2.53
CA ALA A 83 -17.26 -14.86 -1.67
C ALA A 83 -15.80 -15.31 -1.73
N ALA A 84 -15.53 -16.62 -1.67
CA ALA A 84 -14.19 -17.17 -1.84
C ALA A 84 -13.57 -16.82 -3.21
N LYS A 85 -14.37 -16.90 -4.29
CA LYS A 85 -13.93 -16.53 -5.65
C LYS A 85 -13.66 -15.02 -5.80
N ILE A 86 -14.36 -14.15 -5.08
CA ILE A 86 -14.08 -12.71 -5.06
C ILE A 86 -12.75 -12.47 -4.33
N LEU A 87 -12.57 -13.06 -3.15
CA LEU A 87 -11.35 -12.93 -2.36
C LEU A 87 -10.11 -13.44 -3.11
N SER A 88 -10.22 -14.53 -3.88
CA SER A 88 -9.11 -15.07 -4.67
C SER A 88 -8.69 -14.17 -5.83
N LYS A 89 -9.53 -13.23 -6.26
CA LYS A 89 -9.24 -12.27 -7.33
C LYS A 89 -8.58 -10.99 -6.85
N LEU A 90 -8.45 -10.79 -5.54
CA LEU A 90 -7.77 -9.62 -5.00
C LEU A 90 -6.29 -9.65 -5.39
N LYS A 91 -5.76 -8.52 -5.91
CA LYS A 91 -4.32 -8.36 -6.15
C LYS A 91 -3.54 -8.58 -4.84
N GLU A 92 -2.30 -9.08 -4.93
CA GLU A 92 -1.47 -9.45 -3.78
C GLU A 92 -1.43 -8.40 -2.66
N LYS A 93 -1.31 -7.12 -3.03
CA LYS A 93 -1.33 -5.99 -2.09
C LYS A 93 -2.59 -5.92 -1.22
N PHE A 94 -3.73 -6.38 -1.72
CA PHE A 94 -5.03 -6.30 -1.05
C PHE A 94 -5.48 -7.62 -0.43
N ARG A 95 -4.76 -8.72 -0.70
CA ARG A 95 -5.06 -10.03 -0.11
C ARG A 95 -4.81 -10.03 1.40
N LEU A 96 -5.69 -10.68 2.16
CA LEU A 96 -5.61 -10.75 3.61
C LEU A 96 -4.61 -11.79 4.12
N ASP A 97 -4.36 -12.82 3.34
CA ASP A 97 -3.42 -13.90 3.64
C ASP A 97 -1.96 -13.53 3.32
N THR A 98 -1.72 -12.35 2.73
CA THR A 98 -0.35 -11.88 2.48
C THR A 98 0.21 -11.19 3.72
N ASN A 99 1.08 -11.92 4.41
CA ASN A 99 1.93 -11.36 5.44
C ASN A 99 3.05 -10.51 4.79
N PRO A 100 3.34 -9.32 5.32
CA PRO A 100 4.47 -8.54 4.85
C PRO A 100 5.76 -9.33 5.04
N TYR A 101 6.67 -9.20 4.07
CA TYR A 101 8.00 -9.77 4.17
C TYR A 101 8.73 -9.21 5.40
N LYS A 102 9.36 -10.08 6.19
CA LYS A 102 10.12 -9.69 7.39
C LYS A 102 11.50 -9.18 6.97
N ASP A 103 11.58 -7.91 6.60
CA ASP A 103 12.83 -7.23 6.23
C ASP A 103 13.52 -6.50 7.40
N GLY A 104 12.90 -6.44 8.58
CA GLY A 104 13.42 -5.71 9.73
C GLY A 104 13.40 -4.18 9.58
N LEU A 105 12.75 -3.66 8.53
CA LEU A 105 12.63 -2.22 8.29
C LEU A 105 11.44 -1.60 9.02
N THR A 106 10.47 -2.41 9.46
CA THR A 106 9.41 -1.92 10.34
C THR A 106 9.99 -1.40 11.65
N LEU A 107 9.64 -0.16 12.00
CA LEU A 107 10.21 0.48 13.18
C LEU A 107 9.68 -0.18 14.47
N THR A 108 10.59 -0.38 15.41
CA THR A 108 10.25 -0.76 16.78
C THR A 108 9.71 0.44 17.53
N GLN A 109 9.02 0.21 18.65
CA GLN A 109 8.51 1.30 19.52
C GLN A 109 9.63 2.27 19.93
N ARG A 110 10.84 1.75 20.20
CA ARG A 110 12.02 2.57 20.50
C ARG A 110 12.40 3.48 19.33
N ARG A 111 12.40 2.97 18.10
CA ARG A 111 12.73 3.76 16.89
C ARG A 111 11.64 4.80 16.60
N LEU A 112 10.37 4.45 16.80
CA LEU A 112 9.25 5.40 16.69
C LEU A 112 9.37 6.55 17.69
N ALA A 113 9.64 6.24 18.96
CA ALA A 113 9.87 7.25 19.99
C ALA A 113 11.08 8.14 19.67
N SER A 114 12.18 7.55 19.18
CA SER A 114 13.35 8.31 18.73
C SER A 114 13.02 9.28 17.60
N ASN A 115 12.25 8.83 16.60
CA ASN A 115 11.77 9.68 15.51
C ASN A 115 10.87 10.83 16.02
N GLU A 116 9.97 10.53 16.97
CA GLU A 116 9.10 11.55 17.57
C GLU A 116 9.91 12.61 18.33
N SER A 117 10.90 12.18 19.12
CA SER A 117 11.83 13.07 19.82
C SER A 117 12.62 13.94 18.85
N ALA A 118 13.17 13.37 17.77
CA ALA A 118 13.90 14.13 16.74
C ALA A 118 13.02 15.21 16.09
N ARG A 119 11.75 14.88 15.78
CA ARG A 119 10.77 15.84 15.27
C ARG A 119 10.47 16.96 16.26
N LYS A 120 10.26 16.64 17.54
CA LYS A 120 9.98 17.63 18.60
C LYS A 120 11.14 18.59 18.83
N MET A 121 12.38 18.09 18.74
CA MET A 121 13.58 18.90 18.90
C MET A 121 13.97 19.68 17.64
N GLY A 122 13.36 19.37 16.49
CA GLY A 122 13.77 19.94 15.20
C GLY A 122 15.21 19.57 14.81
N LYS A 123 15.79 18.54 15.42
CA LYS A 123 17.17 18.12 15.22
C LYS A 123 17.29 16.60 15.41
N GLY A 124 18.20 16.00 14.65
CA GLY A 124 18.51 14.58 14.72
C GLY A 124 18.03 13.83 13.49
N GLU A 125 18.46 12.58 13.38
CA GLU A 125 18.11 11.72 12.25
C GLU A 125 16.70 11.16 12.42
N ILE A 126 15.94 11.13 11.31
CA ILE A 126 14.63 10.49 11.25
C ILE A 126 14.77 9.23 10.40
N LEU A 127 14.64 8.07 11.03
CA LEU A 127 14.65 6.82 10.29
C LEU A 127 13.34 6.67 9.51
N PHE A 128 13.43 6.48 8.20
CA PHE A 128 12.25 6.26 7.37
C PHE A 128 11.50 5.00 7.82
N ASP A 129 10.19 5.11 8.04
CA ASP A 129 9.34 3.96 8.32
C ASP A 129 8.56 3.55 7.07
N PRO A 130 9.01 2.49 6.36
CA PRO A 130 8.29 1.97 5.18
C PRO A 130 6.97 1.28 5.54
N SER A 131 6.59 1.24 6.82
CA SER A 131 5.38 0.59 7.34
C SER A 131 4.24 1.57 7.58
N ILE A 132 4.50 2.88 7.37
CA ILE A 132 3.46 3.92 7.38
C ILE A 132 2.46 3.57 6.27
N SER A 133 1.34 3.00 6.69
CA SER A 133 0.28 2.55 5.80
C SER A 133 -1.01 3.34 5.99
N LEU A 134 -1.17 4.08 7.11
CA LEU A 134 -2.25 5.02 7.42
C LEU A 134 -1.87 5.86 8.66
N LYS A 135 -2.41 7.09 8.80
CA LYS A 135 -2.33 7.83 10.06
C LYS A 135 -3.57 7.62 10.92
N THR A 136 -4.76 7.59 10.34
CA THR A 136 -6.01 7.48 11.13
C THR A 136 -7.17 6.71 10.46
N ASP A 137 -7.54 7.02 9.21
CA ASP A 137 -8.75 6.48 8.57
C ASP A 137 -8.55 6.08 7.09
N LEU A 138 -9.38 5.15 6.60
CA LEU A 138 -9.35 4.67 5.22
C LEU A 138 -9.57 5.81 4.20
N ALA A 139 -10.33 6.86 4.55
CA ALA A 139 -10.50 8.03 3.69
C ALA A 139 -9.17 8.68 3.29
N GLU A 140 -8.14 8.64 4.16
CA GLU A 140 -6.80 9.17 3.85
C GLU A 140 -6.08 8.42 2.72
N CYS A 141 -6.51 7.20 2.39
CA CYS A 141 -5.96 6.38 1.31
C CYS A 141 -6.57 6.66 -0.07
N PHE A 142 -7.68 7.40 -0.16
CA PHE A 142 -8.34 7.68 -1.42
C PHE A 142 -7.95 9.06 -1.95
N ARG A 143 -7.53 9.12 -3.21
CA ARG A 143 -7.36 10.37 -3.96
C ARG A 143 -8.40 10.39 -5.08
N ILE A 144 -9.34 11.32 -5.00
CA ILE A 144 -10.49 11.39 -5.92
C ILE A 144 -10.24 12.26 -7.17
N PHE A 145 -9.12 12.98 -7.20
CA PHE A 145 -8.72 13.84 -8.33
C PHE A 145 -7.32 13.45 -8.83
N ILE A 146 -7.20 12.26 -9.40
CA ILE A 146 -6.00 11.83 -10.12
C ILE A 146 -6.31 11.93 -11.62
N PRO A 147 -5.43 12.54 -12.44
CA PRO A 147 -5.55 12.48 -13.90
C PRO A 147 -5.67 11.01 -14.34
N GLN A 148 -6.52 10.70 -15.33
CA GLN A 148 -6.77 9.33 -15.81
C GLN A 148 -5.54 8.60 -16.40
N ILE A 149 -4.38 9.25 -16.38
CA ILE A 149 -3.15 8.77 -16.95
C ILE A 149 -2.45 7.93 -15.86
N GLU A 150 -2.38 6.62 -16.10
CA GLU A 150 -1.68 5.59 -15.29
C GLU A 150 -2.42 5.03 -14.07
N LEU A 151 -3.53 4.33 -14.31
CA LEU A 151 -4.11 3.37 -13.35
C LEU A 151 -3.32 2.05 -13.26
N GLU A 152 -2.20 1.92 -13.97
CA GLU A 152 -1.40 0.69 -14.10
C GLU A 152 -0.08 0.70 -13.33
N ALA A 153 0.10 1.61 -12.37
CA ALA A 153 1.24 1.47 -11.46
C ALA A 153 1.07 0.17 -10.65
N SER A 154 1.91 -0.82 -10.95
CA SER A 154 2.04 -2.01 -10.10
C SER A 154 2.22 -1.53 -8.65
N PRO A 155 1.54 -2.18 -7.69
CA PRO A 155 1.68 -1.78 -6.30
C PRO A 155 3.15 -1.76 -5.90
N ALA A 156 3.60 -0.67 -5.26
CA ALA A 156 4.93 -0.62 -4.67
C ALA A 156 5.08 -1.80 -3.70
N ASN A 157 6.02 -2.70 -4.02
CA ASN A 157 6.35 -3.88 -3.24
C ASN A 157 7.72 -3.67 -2.60
N ARG A 158 7.90 -4.23 -1.40
CA ARG A 158 9.22 -4.27 -0.74
C ARG A 158 10.12 -5.20 -1.56
N LEU A 159 11.25 -4.68 -2.02
CA LEU A 159 12.25 -5.46 -2.73
C LEU A 159 12.77 -6.56 -1.81
N ARG A 160 12.99 -7.75 -2.37
CA ARG A 160 13.60 -8.87 -1.66
C ARG A 160 15.07 -8.97 -2.06
N ALA A 161 15.94 -9.14 -1.07
CA ALA A 161 17.31 -9.50 -1.37
C ALA A 161 17.33 -10.82 -2.18
N PRO A 162 18.10 -10.92 -3.28
CA PRO A 162 18.34 -12.16 -4.01
C PRO A 162 18.76 -13.30 -3.08
N ALA A 163 18.27 -14.50 -3.38
CA ALA A 163 18.70 -15.72 -2.70
C ALA A 163 20.19 -15.96 -3.00
N GLY A 164 21.02 -16.01 -1.95
CA GLY A 164 22.48 -16.07 -2.06
C GLY A 164 23.22 -14.91 -1.37
N GLY A 165 22.47 -13.89 -0.93
CA GLY A 165 23.04 -12.68 -0.34
C GLY A 165 23.57 -11.75 -1.43
N ILE A 166 23.35 -10.45 -1.25
CA ILE A 166 24.05 -9.45 -2.07
C ILE A 166 25.35 -9.15 -1.34
N LYS A 167 26.50 -9.26 -2.01
CA LYS A 167 27.70 -8.55 -1.57
C LYS A 167 27.50 -7.08 -1.86
N ILE A 168 26.70 -6.43 -1.02
CA ILE A 168 26.64 -4.98 -0.99
C ILE A 168 27.96 -4.57 -0.35
N LEU A 169 28.72 -3.66 -0.99
CA LEU A 169 29.71 -2.93 -0.21
C LEU A 169 28.93 -2.30 0.94
N GLU A 170 29.25 -2.65 2.19
CA GLU A 170 28.61 -2.11 3.39
C GLU A 170 28.92 -0.62 3.60
N GLU A 171 29.02 0.17 2.53
CA GLU A 171 29.13 1.61 2.63
C GLU A 171 27.76 2.18 2.94
N HIS A 172 27.56 2.59 4.19
CA HIS A 172 26.47 3.51 4.51
C HIS A 172 26.74 4.82 3.78
N LEU A 173 25.89 5.21 2.84
CA LEU A 173 26.07 6.44 2.07
C LEU A 173 25.43 7.63 2.79
N GLN A 174 26.23 8.65 3.06
CA GLN A 174 25.72 9.97 3.42
C GLN A 174 25.61 10.81 2.15
N ILE A 175 24.42 11.30 1.85
CA ILE A 175 24.14 12.04 0.62
C ILE A 175 23.51 13.37 0.99
N PHE A 176 24.11 14.45 0.50
CA PHE A 176 23.64 15.80 0.68
C PHE A 176 22.79 16.19 -0.53
N THR A 177 21.57 16.61 -0.27
CA THR A 177 20.63 17.09 -1.28
C THR A 177 20.31 18.56 -1.05
N ASN A 178 20.06 19.27 -2.15
CA ASN A 178 19.55 20.63 -2.11
C ASN A 178 18.75 20.96 -3.37
N GLY A 179 17.73 21.77 -3.23
CA GLY A 179 16.86 22.32 -4.25
C GLY A 179 16.93 23.83 -4.27
N SER A 180 17.20 24.41 -5.43
CA SER A 180 17.27 25.86 -5.62
C SER A 180 16.32 26.30 -6.72
N CYS A 181 15.49 27.31 -6.44
CA CYS A 181 14.58 27.92 -7.40
C CYS A 181 14.85 29.42 -7.53
N THR A 182 15.09 29.87 -8.76
CA THR A 182 15.04 31.29 -9.09
C THR A 182 13.58 31.72 -9.25
N LYS A 183 13.28 32.96 -8.87
CA LYS A 183 11.92 33.55 -8.96
C LYS A 183 10.83 32.65 -8.36
N ASN A 184 11.13 32.03 -7.21
CA ASN A 184 10.24 31.11 -6.53
C ASN A 184 8.84 31.73 -6.36
N SER A 185 7.79 30.95 -6.62
CA SER A 185 6.39 31.38 -6.62
C SER A 185 5.95 32.32 -7.76
N GLN A 186 6.78 32.53 -8.79
CA GLN A 186 6.40 33.25 -10.02
C GLN A 186 6.15 32.29 -11.18
N GLN A 187 5.47 32.77 -12.23
CA GLN A 187 5.12 31.97 -13.40
C GLN A 187 6.36 31.52 -14.21
N ASP A 188 7.45 32.27 -14.14
CA ASP A 188 8.73 31.99 -14.80
C ASP A 188 9.79 31.46 -13.84
N ALA A 189 9.34 30.89 -12.71
CA ALA A 189 10.20 30.19 -11.77
C ALA A 189 10.96 29.05 -12.48
N ALA A 190 12.22 28.86 -12.12
CA ALA A 190 13.02 27.74 -12.61
C ALA A 190 13.80 27.13 -11.44
N CYS A 191 13.62 25.83 -11.21
CA CYS A 191 14.32 25.12 -10.16
C CYS A 191 15.33 24.08 -10.66
N SER A 192 16.30 23.80 -9.80
CA SER A 192 17.35 22.82 -9.99
C SER A 192 17.55 22.03 -8.71
N SER A 193 18.11 20.84 -8.86
CA SER A 193 18.42 19.91 -7.77
C SER A 193 19.91 19.61 -7.78
N ARG A 194 20.50 19.41 -6.59
CA ARG A 194 21.89 19.04 -6.42
C ARG A 194 21.99 17.82 -5.52
N ILE A 195 22.91 16.93 -5.89
CA ILE A 195 23.23 15.72 -5.14
C ILE A 195 24.75 15.70 -4.98
N TRP A 196 25.21 15.57 -3.75
CA TRP A 196 26.63 15.49 -3.41
C TRP A 196 26.87 14.39 -2.38
N ILE A 197 27.88 13.55 -2.62
CA ILE A 197 28.25 12.42 -1.76
C ILE A 197 29.64 12.64 -1.16
N SER A 198 30.64 12.81 -2.02
CA SER A 198 32.03 13.09 -1.64
C SER A 198 32.77 13.72 -2.82
N GLU A 199 33.96 14.28 -2.57
CA GLU A 199 34.82 14.81 -3.63
C GLU A 199 35.10 13.73 -4.70
N GLY A 200 35.02 14.10 -5.98
CA GLY A 200 35.27 13.18 -7.10
C GLY A 200 34.27 12.02 -7.28
N ASN A 201 33.19 11.94 -6.49
CA ASN A 201 32.21 10.86 -6.63
C ASN A 201 31.45 10.98 -7.96
N ALA A 202 31.46 9.92 -8.77
CA ALA A 202 30.81 9.89 -10.08
C ALA A 202 29.28 10.06 -10.03
N ARG A 203 28.66 9.85 -8.86
CA ARG A 203 27.22 10.04 -8.64
C ARG A 203 26.85 11.48 -8.27
N ASN A 204 27.81 12.36 -8.01
CA ASN A 204 27.56 13.78 -7.81
C ASN A 204 26.89 14.39 -9.05
N ARG A 205 25.84 15.20 -8.87
CA ARG A 205 25.08 15.74 -10.00
C ARG A 205 24.39 17.06 -9.69
N ALA A 206 24.33 17.92 -10.70
CA ALA A 206 23.40 19.04 -10.77
C ALA A 206 22.34 18.73 -11.84
N ILE A 207 21.07 18.92 -11.51
CA ILE A 207 19.93 18.53 -12.33
C ILE A 207 19.07 19.76 -12.55
N LYS A 208 18.79 20.09 -13.81
CA LYS A 208 17.75 21.05 -14.16
C LYS A 208 16.41 20.33 -14.08
N VAL A 209 15.51 20.79 -13.23
CA VAL A 209 14.19 20.16 -13.09
C VAL A 209 13.41 20.38 -14.39
N PRO A 210 12.82 19.34 -15.00
CA PRO A 210 12.00 19.49 -16.20
C PRO A 210 10.54 19.85 -15.86
N GLY A 211 9.80 20.32 -16.86
CA GLY A 211 8.36 20.62 -16.78
C GLY A 211 8.06 22.08 -16.42
N ASP A 212 6.78 22.40 -16.27
CA ASP A 212 6.32 23.80 -16.12
C ASP A 212 6.10 24.22 -14.66
N LYS A 213 6.28 23.28 -13.72
CA LYS A 213 6.05 23.51 -12.30
C LYS A 213 7.39 23.57 -11.59
N HIS A 214 7.72 24.75 -11.07
CA HIS A 214 8.96 24.99 -10.37
C HIS A 214 8.72 25.62 -8.99
N SER A 215 9.45 25.11 -8.00
CA SER A 215 9.56 25.68 -6.66
C SER A 215 10.79 25.10 -5.97
N ASN A 216 11.24 25.71 -4.87
CA ASN A 216 12.28 25.11 -4.02
C ASN A 216 11.92 23.68 -3.60
N GLN A 217 10.68 23.47 -3.16
CA GLN A 217 10.18 22.18 -2.68
C GLN A 217 10.19 21.10 -3.77
N ILE A 218 9.90 21.48 -5.02
CA ILE A 218 10.03 20.55 -6.15
C ILE A 218 11.51 20.20 -6.39
N GLY A 219 12.41 21.19 -6.30
CA GLY A 219 13.85 20.98 -6.40
C GLY A 219 14.37 19.96 -5.36
N GLU A 220 13.95 20.11 -4.09
CA GLU A 220 14.34 19.17 -3.02
C GLU A 220 13.84 17.75 -3.30
N LEU A 221 12.56 17.60 -3.64
CA LEU A 221 11.97 16.28 -3.89
C LEU A 221 12.62 15.59 -5.09
N VAL A 222 12.95 16.33 -6.16
CA VAL A 222 13.66 15.78 -7.31
C VAL A 222 15.07 15.34 -6.93
N ALA A 223 15.77 16.07 -6.06
CA ALA A 223 17.08 15.68 -5.55
C ALA A 223 17.02 14.31 -4.84
N VAL A 224 16.05 14.13 -3.94
CA VAL A 224 15.82 12.89 -3.21
C VAL A 224 15.46 11.73 -4.15
N ILE A 225 14.54 11.95 -5.09
CA ILE A 225 14.13 10.91 -6.07
C ILE A 225 15.33 10.46 -6.90
N CYS A 226 16.07 11.41 -7.49
CA CYS A 226 17.21 11.08 -8.32
C CYS A 226 18.33 10.42 -7.51
N CYS A 227 18.58 10.87 -6.28
CA CYS A 227 19.51 10.22 -5.35
C CYS A 227 19.17 8.73 -5.16
N LEU A 228 17.93 8.41 -4.82
CA LEU A 228 17.48 7.04 -4.59
C LEU A 228 17.47 6.19 -5.88
N GLN A 229 17.20 6.79 -7.04
CA GLN A 229 17.24 6.09 -8.33
C GLN A 229 18.66 5.75 -8.80
N ASN A 230 19.67 6.50 -8.36
CA ASN A 230 21.07 6.30 -8.75
C ASN A 230 21.90 5.60 -7.65
N THR A 231 21.26 5.22 -6.54
CA THR A 231 21.87 4.42 -5.49
C THR A 231 21.49 2.96 -5.68
N GLU A 232 22.44 2.04 -5.52
CA GLU A 232 22.14 0.62 -5.61
C GLU A 232 21.11 0.20 -4.54
N SER A 233 20.23 -0.73 -4.91
CA SER A 233 19.24 -1.25 -3.96
C SER A 233 19.93 -1.86 -2.75
N PHE A 234 19.28 -1.72 -1.58
CA PHE A 234 19.71 -2.26 -0.29
C PHE A 234 20.94 -1.60 0.36
N ILE A 235 21.57 -0.59 -0.27
CA ILE A 235 22.54 0.27 0.41
C ILE A 235 21.82 1.15 1.44
N PRO A 236 22.27 1.17 2.72
CA PRO A 236 21.77 2.15 3.69
C PRO A 236 22.15 3.57 3.29
N VAL A 237 21.19 4.48 3.29
CA VAL A 237 21.41 5.89 2.94
C VAL A 237 20.91 6.80 4.06
N THR A 238 21.73 7.78 4.44
CA THR A 238 21.29 8.97 5.17
C THR A 238 21.24 10.14 4.20
N ILE A 239 20.06 10.74 4.04
CA ILE A 239 19.88 11.94 3.24
C ILE A 239 19.92 13.16 4.16
N LEU A 240 20.82 14.09 3.86
CA LEU A 240 21.00 15.37 4.54
C LEU A 240 20.45 16.46 3.62
N THR A 241 19.37 17.12 4.05
CA THR A 241 18.63 18.12 3.26
C THR A 241 18.23 19.28 4.16
N ASP A 242 18.07 20.47 3.60
CA ASP A 242 17.63 21.70 4.26
C ASP A 242 16.11 21.82 4.45
#